data_AF-V2X097-F1
#
_entry.id   AF-V2X097-F1
#
_cell.length_a   1.000
_cell.length_b   1.000
_cell.length_c   1.000
_cell.angle_alpha   90.00
_cell.angle_beta   90.00
_cell.angle_gamma   90.00
#
_symmetry.space_group_name_H-M   'P 1'
#
loop_
_entity.id
_entity.type
_entity.pdbx_description
1 polymer ?
#
loop_
_entity_poly.entity_id
_entity_poly.type
_entity_poly.pdbx_seq_one_letter_code
_entity_poly.pdbx_strand_id
1 'polypeptide(L)'
;MSFSNFFFVSVLLAVLCTSNVSAAPSPTWAKHATHRKRVVGRGLNVDYYQPRSQFKTYGAGNALAQPQSFASKEGLTSNTLTWIQNQLNLDNSSVAWQSGWSMDSTSCGYVKQVHDGVPFANAVANVMFKGNNVVAFGNSFVDTAKAKIAPSTPTIQTSDAISKAEAALDGEHSGVEPTLKYLVRSDGSASLVHAVQVQNEDAGTFYEAYVDAHSGDVLSVTNFVAHATFTALPIQKATLNDGLEKLVNPENLAASPLGWNNDGQQNTTDTTGNNVLVFAGAQQEFTQGTVSGGDLTFDFTYDPTQDPTDPNNVDAARVNAFVIANQYHDFTYLYGFTEQAFNFQVDNFDKGGVGQDPVLMSVQDPSGTNNANFLTLPDGQPGQCRMFIFDLLNPRQDGAMENGIPVHELTHGLTNRMTGGGTGTCLQTLEASGMGEGWSDAVADWTQQTSAQTKDFVIGQFTSGNPQGIRSQPYSVDPTVNTLRYSDIGRLQESHQIGEVWANILHNVYAALVDEHGFSANALTDPTGTEGNVVFMHLLIDALPIQPCNPTVLDAREAIVQADVNRFNGENECLLRKVFASRGLGLNATPDFQDDDTVPANCQ
;
A
#
# COMPACT_ATOMS: atom_id res chain seq x y z
N MET A 1 -20.98 -69.31 35.52
CA MET A 1 -22.44 -69.05 35.38
C MET A 1 -22.78 -67.99 36.42
N SER A 2 -22.75 -66.71 36.05
CA SER A 2 -23.87 -65.86 35.60
C SER A 2 -24.74 -65.34 36.75
N PHE A 3 -24.62 -64.03 37.02
CA PHE A 3 -25.61 -63.10 37.60
C PHE A 3 -25.22 -61.70 37.09
N SER A 4 -25.75 -61.22 35.96
CA SER A 4 -27.00 -60.44 35.72
C SER A 4 -27.01 -59.05 36.38
N ASN A 5 -26.63 -57.98 35.66
CA ASN A 5 -27.41 -57.14 34.72
C ASN A 5 -28.46 -56.15 35.27
N PHE A 6 -28.58 -55.93 36.58
CA PHE A 6 -29.60 -54.99 37.10
C PHE A 6 -29.13 -53.68 37.75
N PHE A 7 -27.83 -53.36 37.79
CA PHE A 7 -27.36 -52.09 38.38
C PHE A 7 -26.87 -51.04 37.37
N PHE A 8 -26.63 -51.43 36.11
CA PHE A 8 -26.09 -50.50 35.08
C PHE A 8 -27.16 -49.78 34.24
N VAL A 9 -28.44 -50.11 34.39
CA VAL A 9 -29.51 -49.48 33.58
C VAL A 9 -29.99 -48.14 34.18
N SER A 10 -29.79 -47.90 35.47
CA SER A 10 -30.30 -46.68 36.12
C SER A 10 -29.33 -45.49 36.08
N VAL A 11 -28.02 -45.72 35.88
CA VAL A 11 -27.02 -44.63 35.80
C VAL A 11 -26.82 -44.16 34.35
N LEU A 12 -27.08 -45.00 33.34
CA LEU A 12 -26.99 -44.57 31.94
C LEU A 12 -28.21 -43.78 31.44
N LEU A 13 -29.36 -43.83 32.12
CA LEU A 13 -30.55 -43.08 31.71
C LEU A 13 -30.57 -41.63 32.23
N ALA A 14 -29.73 -41.28 33.21
CA ALA A 14 -29.63 -39.91 33.74
C ALA A 14 -28.65 -39.02 32.96
N VAL A 15 -27.82 -39.59 32.07
CA VAL A 15 -26.86 -38.85 31.22
C VAL A 15 -27.45 -38.50 29.84
N LEU A 16 -28.66 -38.97 29.51
CA LEU A 16 -29.31 -38.72 28.21
C LEU A 16 -30.38 -37.62 28.22
N CYS A 17 -30.48 -36.84 29.29
CA CYS A 17 -31.31 -35.62 29.34
C CYS A 17 -30.49 -34.33 29.41
N THR A 18 -29.30 -34.28 28.81
CA THR A 18 -28.72 -32.99 28.40
C THR A 18 -29.52 -32.50 27.20
N SER A 19 -30.34 -31.48 27.42
CA SER A 19 -31.00 -30.71 26.37
C SER A 19 -29.97 -30.31 25.32
N ASN A 20 -29.98 -30.98 24.18
CA ASN A 20 -29.37 -30.47 22.96
C ASN A 20 -30.17 -29.21 22.60
N VAL A 21 -29.64 -28.05 22.96
CA VAL A 21 -30.02 -26.79 22.31
C VAL A 21 -29.41 -26.88 20.92
N SER A 22 -30.15 -27.51 20.00
CA SER A 22 -29.88 -27.37 18.58
C SER A 22 -30.22 -25.94 18.21
N ALA A 23 -29.24 -25.04 18.25
CA ALA A 23 -29.35 -23.78 17.55
C ALA A 23 -29.46 -24.15 16.07
N ALA A 24 -30.68 -24.04 15.52
CA ALA A 24 -30.91 -24.25 14.11
C ALA A 24 -29.88 -23.44 13.31
N PRO A 25 -29.17 -24.03 12.32
CA PRO A 25 -28.21 -23.29 11.52
C PRO A 25 -28.95 -22.13 10.86
N SER A 26 -28.62 -20.92 11.29
CA SER A 26 -29.18 -19.72 10.67
C SER A 26 -28.85 -19.73 9.17
N PRO A 27 -29.75 -19.24 8.31
CA PRO A 27 -29.49 -19.13 6.88
C PRO A 27 -28.14 -18.43 6.64
N THR A 28 -27.39 -18.85 5.62
CA THR A 28 -26.07 -18.26 5.28
C THR A 28 -26.13 -16.73 5.19
N TRP A 29 -27.24 -16.17 4.70
CA TRP A 29 -27.43 -14.73 4.60
C TRP A 29 -27.55 -14.00 5.94
N ALA A 30 -28.01 -14.67 7.01
CA ALA A 30 -28.13 -14.06 8.33
C ALA A 30 -26.75 -13.75 8.94
N LYS A 31 -25.71 -14.51 8.54
CA LYS A 31 -24.32 -14.25 8.94
C LYS A 31 -23.77 -12.96 8.32
N HIS A 32 -24.15 -12.60 7.09
CA HIS A 32 -23.68 -11.37 6.45
C HIS A 32 -24.05 -10.10 7.23
N ALA A 33 -25.18 -10.11 7.93
CA ALA A 33 -25.64 -8.95 8.69
C ALA A 33 -25.03 -8.83 10.10
N THR A 34 -24.35 -9.86 10.60
CA THR A 34 -24.02 -9.97 12.04
C THR A 34 -22.64 -10.55 12.36
N HIS A 35 -21.95 -11.20 11.42
CA HIS A 35 -20.70 -11.93 11.68
C HIS A 35 -19.60 -11.57 10.65
N ARG A 36 -18.34 -11.48 11.11
CA ARG A 36 -17.13 -11.46 10.26
C ARG A 36 -16.03 -12.26 10.95
N LYS A 37 -15.44 -13.24 10.26
CA LYS A 37 -14.21 -13.91 10.74
C LYS A 37 -13.00 -13.08 10.39
N ARG A 38 -12.02 -13.01 11.29
CA ARG A 38 -10.75 -12.30 11.06
C ARG A 38 -9.58 -13.14 11.56
N VAL A 39 -8.48 -13.07 10.83
CA VAL A 39 -7.16 -13.50 11.29
C VAL A 39 -6.39 -12.21 11.61
N VAL A 40 -5.87 -12.06 12.83
CA VAL A 40 -5.17 -10.85 13.27
C VAL A 40 -3.88 -11.19 14.00
N GLY A 41 -2.94 -10.25 14.05
CA GLY A 41 -1.63 -10.44 14.67
C GLY A 41 -0.93 -11.71 14.19
N ARG A 42 -0.48 -12.54 15.13
CA ARG A 42 0.23 -13.82 14.87
C ARG A 42 -0.70 -14.98 14.47
N GLY A 43 -1.64 -14.72 13.56
CA GLY A 43 -2.55 -15.75 13.06
C GLY A 43 -3.75 -16.06 13.96
N LEU A 44 -4.09 -15.17 14.90
CA LEU A 44 -5.22 -15.36 15.81
C LEU A 44 -6.54 -15.27 15.04
N ASN A 45 -7.34 -16.34 15.08
CA ASN A 45 -8.68 -16.35 14.52
C ASN A 45 -9.69 -15.79 15.54
N VAL A 46 -10.28 -14.62 15.24
CA VAL A 46 -11.33 -14.00 16.05
C VAL A 46 -12.62 -13.82 15.25
N ASP A 47 -13.75 -14.07 15.90
CA ASP A 47 -15.07 -13.82 15.35
C ASP A 47 -15.57 -12.44 15.81
N TYR A 48 -15.73 -11.51 14.87
CA TYR A 48 -16.46 -10.27 15.10
C TYR A 48 -17.96 -10.54 15.02
N TYR A 49 -18.71 -10.14 16.06
CA TYR A 49 -20.17 -10.27 16.12
C TYR A 49 -20.84 -8.95 16.52
N GLN A 50 -21.92 -8.64 15.82
CA GLN A 50 -22.86 -7.57 16.16
C GLN A 50 -24.27 -8.16 16.27
N PRO A 51 -25.04 -7.83 17.32
CA PRO A 51 -26.46 -8.11 17.35
C PRO A 51 -27.16 -7.49 16.14
N ARG A 52 -28.19 -8.18 15.64
CA ARG A 52 -28.89 -7.74 14.44
C ARG A 52 -29.59 -6.39 14.69
N SER A 53 -29.22 -5.38 13.90
CA SER A 53 -29.85 -4.07 13.97
C SER A 53 -31.29 -4.09 13.45
N GLN A 54 -32.15 -3.32 14.11
CA GLN A 54 -33.48 -2.94 13.66
C GLN A 54 -33.47 -1.46 13.28
N PHE A 55 -34.09 -1.12 12.16
CA PHE A 55 -34.17 0.26 11.68
C PHE A 55 -35.58 0.60 11.23
N LYS A 56 -36.06 1.79 11.61
CA LYS A 56 -37.39 2.29 11.26
C LYS A 56 -37.35 3.79 10.97
N THR A 57 -38.07 4.20 9.92
CA THR A 57 -38.31 5.61 9.60
C THR A 57 -39.79 5.97 9.82
N TYR A 58 -40.06 7.26 10.06
CA TYR A 58 -41.40 7.77 10.40
C TYR A 58 -41.91 8.84 9.41
N GLY A 59 -41.29 8.96 8.22
CA GLY A 59 -41.70 9.93 7.20
C GLY A 59 -41.66 11.37 7.71
N ALA A 60 -42.82 12.05 7.71
CA ALA A 60 -42.98 13.41 8.22
C ALA A 60 -42.70 13.57 9.73
N GLY A 61 -42.60 12.45 10.46
CA GLY A 61 -42.15 12.39 11.85
C GLY A 61 -43.24 11.94 12.83
N ASN A 62 -42.80 11.34 13.94
CA ASN A 62 -43.63 10.95 15.07
C ASN A 62 -43.42 11.95 16.23
N ALA A 63 -44.47 12.70 16.58
CA ALA A 63 -44.38 13.78 17.56
C ALA A 63 -44.06 13.25 18.97
N LEU A 64 -43.13 13.92 19.65
CA LEU A 64 -42.89 13.69 21.07
C LEU A 64 -44.04 14.25 21.90
N ALA A 65 -44.46 13.50 22.93
CA ALA A 65 -45.59 13.88 23.77
C ALA A 65 -45.33 15.12 24.64
N GLN A 66 -44.10 15.27 25.17
CA GLN A 66 -43.66 16.36 26.03
C GLN A 66 -42.15 16.65 25.79
N PRO A 67 -41.79 17.25 24.64
CA PRO A 67 -40.39 17.47 24.29
C PRO A 67 -39.72 18.50 25.21
N GLN A 68 -38.53 18.17 25.70
CA GLN A 68 -37.60 19.12 26.28
C GLN A 68 -36.85 19.89 25.18
N SER A 69 -36.13 20.95 25.56
CA SER A 69 -35.34 21.75 24.62
C SER A 69 -34.26 20.92 23.92
N PHE A 70 -34.27 20.88 22.59
CA PHE A 70 -33.20 20.25 21.80
C PHE A 70 -31.93 21.11 21.70
N ALA A 71 -32.01 22.38 22.13
CA ALA A 71 -30.86 23.28 22.17
C ALA A 71 -29.95 23.02 23.38
N SER A 72 -30.45 22.34 24.42
CA SER A 72 -29.62 21.93 25.56
C SER A 72 -29.26 20.45 25.49
N LYS A 73 -28.06 20.12 25.97
CA LYS A 73 -27.59 18.73 26.06
C LYS A 73 -28.53 17.89 26.94
N GLU A 74 -29.00 18.45 28.06
CA GLU A 74 -29.90 17.77 29.00
C GLU A 74 -31.24 17.45 28.34
N GLY A 75 -31.79 18.40 27.56
CA GLY A 75 -33.08 18.19 26.90
C GLY A 75 -32.99 17.18 25.77
N LEU A 76 -31.96 17.23 24.92
CA LEU A 76 -31.70 16.20 23.91
C LEU A 76 -31.49 14.82 24.55
N THR A 77 -30.71 14.75 25.63
CA THR A 77 -30.48 13.52 26.38
C THR A 77 -31.79 12.94 26.90
N SER A 78 -32.60 13.76 27.59
CA SER A 78 -33.88 13.36 28.15
C SER A 78 -34.86 12.89 27.07
N ASN A 79 -34.98 13.65 25.97
CA ASN A 79 -35.85 13.30 24.85
C ASN A 79 -35.46 11.95 24.23
N THR A 80 -34.16 11.72 24.03
CA THR A 80 -33.64 10.49 23.43
C THR A 80 -33.87 9.29 24.33
N LEU A 81 -33.44 9.36 25.60
CA LEU A 81 -33.55 8.24 26.54
C LEU A 81 -35.02 7.85 26.76
N THR A 82 -35.88 8.85 27.06
CA THR A 82 -37.30 8.62 27.32
C THR A 82 -37.99 7.97 26.12
N TRP A 83 -37.66 8.42 24.90
CA TRP A 83 -38.25 7.86 23.70
C TRP A 83 -37.84 6.39 23.49
N ILE A 84 -36.55 6.07 23.62
CA ILE A 84 -36.05 4.69 23.44
C ILE A 84 -36.66 3.77 24.50
N GLN A 85 -36.68 4.21 25.77
CA GLN A 85 -37.23 3.44 26.89
C GLN A 85 -38.71 3.11 26.66
N ASN A 86 -39.52 4.08 26.25
CA ASN A 86 -40.92 3.85 25.95
C ASN A 86 -41.11 2.96 24.71
N GLN A 87 -40.31 3.16 23.67
CA GLN A 87 -40.44 2.44 22.41
C GLN A 87 -40.07 0.95 22.54
N LEU A 88 -39.12 0.63 23.42
CA LEU A 88 -38.61 -0.73 23.63
C LEU A 88 -39.04 -1.34 24.98
N ASN A 89 -39.83 -0.61 25.78
CA ASN A 89 -40.26 -1.00 27.13
C ASN A 89 -39.08 -1.39 28.04
N LEU A 90 -38.12 -0.48 28.17
CA LEU A 90 -36.88 -0.66 28.94
C LEU A 90 -36.89 0.16 30.24
N ASP A 91 -36.28 -0.40 31.28
CA ASP A 91 -36.03 0.31 32.54
C ASP A 91 -35.00 1.44 32.40
N ASN A 92 -35.07 2.42 33.29
CA ASN A 92 -34.19 3.60 33.25
C ASN A 92 -32.69 3.27 33.35
N SER A 93 -32.33 2.21 34.07
CA SER A 93 -30.95 1.75 34.24
C SER A 93 -30.42 0.93 33.06
N SER A 94 -31.28 0.54 32.13
CA SER A 94 -30.94 -0.36 31.03
C SER A 94 -30.29 0.34 29.83
N VAL A 95 -30.23 1.67 29.85
CA VAL A 95 -29.66 2.49 28.79
C VAL A 95 -28.90 3.67 29.37
N ALA A 96 -27.82 4.07 28.71
CA ALA A 96 -27.07 5.29 29.05
C ALA A 96 -26.82 6.15 27.82
N TRP A 97 -26.86 7.46 28.05
CA TRP A 97 -26.48 8.45 27.06
C TRP A 97 -25.02 8.28 26.66
N GLN A 98 -24.74 8.26 25.36
CA GLN A 98 -23.38 8.25 24.83
C GLN A 98 -23.00 9.65 24.34
N SER A 99 -23.74 10.18 23.38
CA SER A 99 -23.45 11.46 22.74
C SER A 99 -24.63 11.93 21.89
N GLY A 100 -24.55 13.13 21.35
CA GLY A 100 -25.55 13.64 20.43
C GLY A 100 -25.20 15.04 19.96
N TRP A 101 -25.96 15.51 18.96
CA TRP A 101 -25.76 16.82 18.35
C TRP A 101 -27.11 17.41 17.91
N SER A 102 -27.12 18.74 17.77
CA SER A 102 -28.26 19.50 17.25
C SER A 102 -27.74 20.55 16.27
N MET A 103 -28.32 20.61 15.07
CA MET A 103 -28.01 21.60 14.04
C MET A 103 -29.31 22.02 13.36
N ASP A 104 -29.60 23.33 13.38
CA ASP A 104 -30.85 23.91 12.90
C ASP A 104 -32.10 23.24 13.52
N SER A 105 -32.90 22.58 12.69
CA SER A 105 -34.09 21.83 13.10
C SER A 105 -33.85 20.33 13.23
N THR A 106 -32.61 19.85 13.13
CA THR A 106 -32.27 18.43 13.17
C THR A 106 -31.42 18.12 14.39
N SER A 107 -31.76 17.03 15.09
CA SER A 107 -30.96 16.55 16.22
C SER A 107 -30.79 15.05 16.15
N CYS A 108 -29.69 14.54 16.68
CA CYS A 108 -29.43 13.11 16.81
C CYS A 108 -28.94 12.79 18.22
N GLY A 109 -29.49 11.74 18.81
CA GLY A 109 -29.01 11.19 20.08
C GLY A 109 -28.53 9.75 19.93
N TYR A 110 -27.40 9.43 20.54
CA TYR A 110 -26.77 8.11 20.57
C TYR A 110 -26.77 7.56 22.00
N VAL A 111 -27.14 6.29 22.12
CA VAL A 111 -27.40 5.62 23.40
C VAL A 111 -26.77 4.23 23.37
N LYS A 112 -26.23 3.79 24.52
CA LYS A 112 -25.75 2.42 24.72
C LYS A 112 -26.71 1.66 25.64
N GLN A 113 -26.85 0.36 25.40
CA GLN A 113 -27.47 -0.53 26.38
C GLN A 113 -26.52 -0.70 27.57
N VAL A 114 -27.07 -0.87 28.77
CA VAL A 114 -26.33 -0.99 30.03
C VAL A 114 -26.89 -2.15 30.84
N HIS A 115 -26.00 -2.86 31.54
CA HIS A 115 -26.36 -3.84 32.56
C HIS A 115 -25.41 -3.65 33.75
N ASP A 116 -25.93 -3.60 34.98
CA ASP A 116 -25.15 -3.37 36.20
C ASP A 116 -24.20 -2.15 36.13
N GLY A 117 -24.62 -1.08 35.44
CA GLY A 117 -23.82 0.13 35.26
C GLY A 117 -22.69 0.01 34.22
N VAL A 118 -22.49 -1.17 33.62
CA VAL A 118 -21.50 -1.40 32.56
C VAL A 118 -22.17 -1.33 31.19
N PRO A 119 -21.65 -0.50 30.25
CA PRO A 119 -22.23 -0.39 28.92
C PRO A 119 -21.85 -1.57 28.03
N PHE A 120 -22.73 -1.92 27.11
CA PHE A 120 -22.41 -2.87 26.05
C PHE A 120 -21.56 -2.23 24.95
N ALA A 121 -20.60 -2.99 24.41
CA ALA A 121 -19.74 -2.56 23.30
C ALA A 121 -20.48 -2.54 21.96
N ASN A 122 -21.31 -3.56 21.70
CA ASN A 122 -21.96 -3.82 20.42
C ASN A 122 -23.50 -3.74 20.48
N ALA A 123 -24.10 -3.24 21.57
CA ALA A 123 -25.54 -3.00 21.66
C ALA A 123 -25.84 -1.50 21.84
N VAL A 124 -26.16 -0.83 20.72
CA VAL A 124 -26.29 0.63 20.63
C VAL A 124 -27.60 1.04 19.99
N ALA A 125 -28.00 2.30 20.16
CA ALA A 125 -29.18 2.89 19.56
C ALA A 125 -28.94 4.33 19.15
N ASN A 126 -29.66 4.79 18.13
CA ASN A 126 -29.65 6.15 17.64
C ASN A 126 -31.05 6.63 17.27
N VAL A 127 -31.40 7.85 17.67
CA VAL A 127 -32.68 8.49 17.34
C VAL A 127 -32.42 9.80 16.61
N MET A 128 -33.04 9.95 15.44
CA MET A 128 -32.99 11.19 14.65
C MET A 128 -34.28 11.97 14.85
N PHE A 129 -34.15 13.27 15.07
CA PHE A 129 -35.24 14.21 15.30
C PHE A 129 -35.26 15.30 14.23
N LYS A 130 -36.45 15.75 13.85
CA LYS A 130 -36.69 16.98 13.08
C LYS A 130 -37.73 17.84 13.82
N GLY A 131 -37.29 18.97 14.36
CA GLY A 131 -38.03 19.74 15.34
C GLY A 131 -38.37 18.85 16.53
N ASN A 132 -39.66 18.76 16.87
CA ASN A 132 -40.15 17.94 17.98
C ASN A 132 -40.58 16.52 17.57
N ASN A 133 -40.21 16.07 16.37
CA ASN A 133 -40.63 14.77 15.84
C ASN A 133 -39.45 13.82 15.69
N VAL A 134 -39.65 12.54 16.04
CA VAL A 134 -38.73 11.46 15.67
C VAL A 134 -38.95 11.07 14.22
N VAL A 135 -37.90 11.11 13.41
CA VAL A 135 -37.96 10.79 11.97
C VAL A 135 -37.29 9.48 11.64
N ALA A 136 -36.32 9.02 12.45
CA ALA A 136 -35.70 7.71 12.31
C ALA A 136 -35.23 7.16 13.66
N PHE A 137 -35.23 5.83 13.77
CA PHE A 137 -34.71 5.11 14.92
C PHE A 137 -34.00 3.83 14.48
N GLY A 138 -32.77 3.66 14.95
CA GLY A 138 -32.00 2.42 14.83
C GLY A 138 -31.60 1.89 16.20
N ASN A 139 -31.60 0.56 16.37
CA ASN A 139 -30.99 -0.06 17.55
C ASN A 139 -30.51 -1.50 17.27
N SER A 140 -29.53 -1.95 18.04
CA SER A 140 -29.04 -3.34 18.10
C SER A 140 -29.15 -3.92 19.51
N PHE A 141 -30.13 -3.47 20.31
CA PHE A 141 -30.27 -3.92 21.68
C PHE A 141 -30.66 -5.39 21.79
N VAL A 142 -30.20 -6.04 22.84
CA VAL A 142 -30.47 -7.45 23.14
C VAL A 142 -31.40 -7.60 24.34
N ASP A 143 -32.10 -8.72 24.40
CA ASP A 143 -32.96 -9.06 25.53
C ASP A 143 -32.10 -9.56 26.70
N THR A 144 -31.72 -8.64 27.60
CA THR A 144 -30.86 -8.93 28.76
C THR A 144 -31.51 -9.89 29.75
N ALA A 145 -32.84 -10.02 29.76
CA ALA A 145 -33.54 -10.99 30.62
C ALA A 145 -33.38 -12.44 30.13
N LYS A 146 -33.07 -12.63 28.84
CA LYS A 146 -32.82 -13.96 28.25
C LYS A 146 -31.32 -14.25 28.05
N ALA A 147 -30.50 -13.21 28.01
CA ALA A 147 -29.05 -13.36 27.84
C ALA A 147 -28.40 -13.93 29.10
N LYS A 148 -27.43 -14.84 28.91
CA LYS A 148 -26.52 -15.23 29.98
C LYS A 148 -25.40 -14.19 30.07
N ILE A 149 -25.45 -13.33 31.07
CA ILE A 149 -24.50 -12.23 31.26
C ILE A 149 -23.46 -12.62 32.32
N ALA A 150 -22.18 -12.37 32.04
CA ALA A 150 -21.08 -12.60 32.97
C ALA A 150 -21.14 -11.64 34.18
N PRO A 151 -20.51 -11.96 35.32
CA PRO A 151 -20.42 -11.04 36.45
C PRO A 151 -19.76 -9.70 36.08
N SER A 152 -20.24 -8.59 36.63
CA SER A 152 -19.76 -7.23 36.34
C SER A 152 -18.41 -6.87 37.00
N THR A 153 -17.90 -7.73 37.89
CA THR A 153 -16.63 -7.52 38.59
C THR A 153 -15.52 -8.32 37.91
N PRO A 154 -14.51 -7.67 37.30
CA PRO A 154 -13.41 -8.37 36.64
C PRO A 154 -12.61 -9.20 37.64
N THR A 155 -12.08 -10.35 37.20
CA THR A 155 -11.18 -11.19 38.02
C THR A 155 -9.71 -11.13 37.59
N ILE A 156 -9.41 -10.44 36.48
CA ILE A 156 -8.05 -10.09 36.06
C ILE A 156 -7.81 -8.58 36.20
N GLN A 157 -6.54 -8.17 36.28
CA GLN A 157 -6.18 -6.75 36.29
C GLN A 157 -6.19 -6.17 34.86
N THR A 158 -6.46 -4.87 34.74
CA THR A 158 -6.39 -4.17 33.45
C THR A 158 -5.01 -4.29 32.80
N SER A 159 -3.92 -4.28 33.59
CA SER A 159 -2.57 -4.49 33.08
C SER A 159 -2.39 -5.85 32.42
N ASP A 160 -3.00 -6.91 32.98
CA ASP A 160 -2.94 -8.25 32.40
C ASP A 160 -3.70 -8.29 31.08
N ALA A 161 -4.85 -7.61 31.00
CA ALA A 161 -5.63 -7.49 29.77
C ALA A 161 -4.87 -6.74 28.68
N ILE A 162 -4.14 -5.67 29.03
CA ILE A 162 -3.27 -4.93 28.11
C ILE A 162 -2.19 -5.85 27.54
N SER A 163 -1.41 -6.51 28.41
CA SER A 163 -0.32 -7.40 27.96
C SER A 163 -0.84 -8.58 27.12
N LYS A 164 -2.05 -9.06 27.39
CA LYS A 164 -2.70 -10.10 26.56
C LYS A 164 -3.09 -9.57 25.17
N ALA A 165 -3.61 -8.35 25.09
CA ALA A 165 -3.97 -7.73 23.81
C ALA A 165 -2.73 -7.43 22.96
N GLU A 166 -1.69 -6.84 23.55
CA GLU A 166 -0.40 -6.56 22.91
C GLU A 166 0.23 -7.83 22.35
N ALA A 167 0.32 -8.89 23.16
CA ALA A 167 0.89 -10.17 22.73
C ALA A 167 0.08 -10.86 21.62
N ALA A 168 -1.25 -10.72 21.65
CA ALA A 168 -2.14 -11.34 20.67
C ALA A 168 -2.13 -10.61 19.32
N LEU A 169 -2.00 -9.29 19.34
CA LEU A 169 -2.11 -8.42 18.18
C LEU A 169 -0.76 -7.95 17.65
N ASP A 170 0.33 -8.31 18.33
CA ASP A 170 1.69 -7.94 17.96
C ASP A 170 1.87 -6.43 17.87
N GLY A 171 1.35 -5.69 18.85
CA GLY A 171 1.42 -4.22 18.89
C GLY A 171 1.49 -3.68 20.31
N GLU A 172 1.48 -2.35 20.43
CA GLU A 172 1.59 -1.64 21.70
C GLU A 172 0.27 -0.95 22.07
N HIS A 173 0.01 -0.86 23.37
CA HIS A 173 -1.13 -0.11 23.89
C HIS A 173 -1.07 1.37 23.50
N SER A 174 -2.16 1.90 22.94
CA SER A 174 -2.21 3.27 22.40
C SER A 174 -2.18 4.41 23.44
N GLY A 175 -2.06 4.07 24.73
CA GLY A 175 -2.13 5.02 25.84
C GLY A 175 -3.54 5.43 26.25
N VAL A 176 -4.59 4.92 25.57
CA VAL A 176 -5.99 5.16 25.94
C VAL A 176 -6.42 4.16 27.01
N GLU A 177 -6.72 4.64 28.21
CA GLU A 177 -7.15 3.79 29.34
C GLU A 177 -8.28 2.81 28.97
N PRO A 178 -8.08 1.49 29.17
CA PRO A 178 -9.10 0.50 28.84
C PRO A 178 -10.39 0.70 29.63
N THR A 179 -11.52 0.46 28.97
CA THR A 179 -12.84 0.55 29.61
C THR A 179 -13.49 -0.82 29.72
N LEU A 180 -14.20 -1.06 30.82
CA LEU A 180 -15.03 -2.26 30.98
C LEU A 180 -16.30 -2.11 30.13
N LYS A 181 -16.58 -3.14 29.34
CA LYS A 181 -17.79 -3.23 28.52
C LYS A 181 -18.36 -4.64 28.58
N TYR A 182 -19.65 -4.79 28.29
CA TYR A 182 -20.21 -6.10 27.93
C TYR A 182 -20.16 -6.31 26.42
N LEU A 183 -19.61 -7.44 25.98
CA LEU A 183 -19.61 -7.86 24.58
C LEU A 183 -20.66 -8.95 24.37
N VAL A 184 -21.70 -8.66 23.61
CA VAL A 184 -22.67 -9.70 23.18
C VAL A 184 -21.96 -10.67 22.24
N ARG A 185 -22.19 -11.97 22.43
CA ARG A 185 -21.63 -13.09 21.68
C ARG A 185 -22.68 -13.69 20.76
N SER A 186 -22.24 -14.43 19.73
CA SER A 186 -23.12 -15.04 18.73
C SER A 186 -24.06 -16.11 19.28
N ASP A 187 -23.75 -16.69 20.43
CA ASP A 187 -24.59 -17.64 21.17
C ASP A 187 -25.68 -16.97 22.03
N GLY A 188 -25.73 -15.63 22.04
CA GLY A 188 -26.68 -14.85 22.84
C GLY A 188 -26.23 -14.58 24.28
N SER A 189 -25.02 -14.99 24.68
CA SER A 189 -24.42 -14.60 25.95
C SER A 189 -23.76 -13.22 25.87
N ALA A 190 -23.36 -12.66 27.01
CA ALA A 190 -22.55 -11.45 27.08
C ALA A 190 -21.37 -11.64 28.04
N SER A 191 -20.15 -11.46 27.53
CA SER A 191 -18.92 -11.49 28.32
C SER A 191 -18.59 -10.10 28.84
N LEU A 192 -18.12 -10.00 30.08
CA LEU A 192 -17.45 -8.79 30.55
C LEU A 192 -16.06 -8.73 29.91
N VAL A 193 -15.71 -7.59 29.31
CA VAL A 193 -14.44 -7.42 28.61
C VAL A 193 -13.75 -6.11 28.97
N HIS A 194 -12.42 -6.11 28.97
CA HIS A 194 -11.61 -4.90 28.83
C HIS A 194 -11.51 -4.57 27.34
N ALA A 195 -11.97 -3.37 26.96
CA ALA A 195 -11.75 -2.82 25.63
C ALA A 195 -10.39 -2.10 25.61
N VAL A 196 -9.39 -2.73 24.99
CA VAL A 196 -7.99 -2.27 24.95
C VAL A 196 -7.66 -1.83 23.53
N GLN A 197 -7.11 -0.63 23.36
CA GLN A 197 -6.68 -0.15 22.06
C GLN A 197 -5.19 -0.47 21.84
N VAL A 198 -4.89 -1.18 20.76
CA VAL A 198 -3.54 -1.66 20.42
C VAL A 198 -3.21 -1.24 18.99
N GLN A 199 -2.07 -0.60 18.83
CA GLN A 199 -1.56 -0.12 17.54
C GLN A 199 -0.23 -0.83 17.23
N ASN A 200 -0.04 -1.22 15.98
CA ASN A 200 1.26 -1.61 15.46
C ASN A 200 1.54 -0.69 14.25
N GLU A 201 2.52 0.19 14.40
CA GLU A 201 2.92 1.16 13.37
C GLU A 201 3.57 0.47 12.17
N ASP A 202 4.48 -0.48 12.41
CA ASP A 202 5.18 -1.24 11.36
C ASP A 202 4.21 -2.04 10.48
N ALA A 203 3.16 -2.61 11.09
CA ALA A 203 2.14 -3.38 10.38
C ALA A 203 0.98 -2.51 9.87
N GLY A 204 0.97 -1.20 10.16
CA GLY A 204 -0.13 -0.30 9.80
C GLY A 204 -1.49 -0.74 10.36
N THR A 205 -1.53 -1.29 11.58
CA THR A 205 -2.78 -1.78 12.18
C THR A 205 -3.16 -1.01 13.44
N PHE A 206 -4.46 -0.86 13.65
CA PHE A 206 -5.00 -0.28 14.87
C PHE A 206 -6.31 -0.97 15.24
N TYR A 207 -6.33 -1.65 16.39
CA TYR A 207 -7.47 -2.43 16.86
C TYR A 207 -7.97 -1.94 18.22
N GLU A 208 -9.28 -2.02 18.46
CA GLU A 208 -9.83 -2.16 19.82
C GLU A 208 -10.10 -3.65 20.08
N ALA A 209 -9.28 -4.27 20.93
CA ALA A 209 -9.39 -5.63 21.39
C ALA A 209 -10.38 -5.74 22.54
N TYR A 210 -11.24 -6.76 22.51
CA TYR A 210 -12.15 -7.09 23.60
C TYR A 210 -11.64 -8.32 24.35
N VAL A 211 -10.90 -8.08 25.44
CA VAL A 211 -10.27 -9.12 26.26
C VAL A 211 -11.22 -9.55 27.38
N ASP A 212 -11.54 -10.84 27.49
CA ASP A 212 -12.41 -11.36 28.55
C ASP A 212 -11.86 -10.99 29.94
N ALA A 213 -12.68 -10.34 30.75
CA ALA A 213 -12.29 -9.81 32.04
C ALA A 213 -12.14 -10.90 33.14
N HIS A 214 -12.32 -12.17 32.78
CA HIS A 214 -12.12 -13.31 33.67
C HIS A 214 -11.07 -14.30 33.19
N SER A 215 -11.05 -14.64 31.90
CA SER A 215 -10.06 -15.57 31.34
C SER A 215 -8.82 -14.89 30.77
N GLY A 216 -8.92 -13.63 30.34
CA GLY A 216 -7.87 -12.92 29.62
C GLY A 216 -7.78 -13.28 28.13
N ASP A 217 -8.74 -14.03 27.59
CA ASP A 217 -8.78 -14.37 26.17
C ASP A 217 -9.23 -13.18 25.32
N VAL A 218 -8.60 -12.98 24.16
CA VAL A 218 -9.08 -11.99 23.17
C VAL A 218 -10.31 -12.57 22.46
N LEU A 219 -11.49 -12.03 22.75
CA LEU A 219 -12.77 -12.58 22.30
C LEU A 219 -13.22 -12.04 20.94
N SER A 220 -12.82 -10.82 20.60
CA SER A 220 -13.19 -10.10 19.38
C SER A 220 -12.28 -8.87 19.22
N VAL A 221 -12.28 -8.26 18.03
CA VAL A 221 -11.59 -7.00 17.75
C VAL A 221 -12.44 -6.10 16.84
N THR A 222 -12.36 -4.79 17.04
CA THR A 222 -12.76 -3.78 16.05
C THR A 222 -11.50 -3.27 15.35
N ASN A 223 -11.43 -3.33 14.02
CA ASN A 223 -10.35 -2.71 13.25
C ASN A 223 -10.70 -1.25 12.98
N PHE A 224 -9.77 -0.34 13.26
CA PHE A 224 -9.89 1.09 12.97
C PHE A 224 -9.17 1.50 11.69
N VAL A 225 -8.38 0.61 11.08
CA VAL A 225 -7.69 0.86 9.81
C VAL A 225 -8.52 0.37 8.61
N ALA A 226 -8.60 1.22 7.59
CA ALA A 226 -9.10 0.91 6.26
C ALA A 226 -7.96 0.36 5.39
N HIS A 227 -8.15 -0.75 4.69
CA HIS A 227 -7.13 -1.29 3.78
C HIS A 227 -7.33 -0.83 2.34
N ALA A 228 -6.24 -0.56 1.62
CA ALA A 228 -6.24 -0.42 0.17
C ALA A 228 -5.77 -1.74 -0.47
N THR A 229 -6.43 -2.18 -1.54
CA THR A 229 -6.03 -3.39 -2.28
C THR A 229 -6.04 -3.14 -3.77
N PHE A 230 -4.97 -3.53 -4.45
CA PHE A 230 -4.78 -3.36 -5.89
C PHE A 230 -4.49 -4.69 -6.56
N THR A 231 -5.19 -5.00 -7.65
CA THR A 231 -4.81 -6.07 -8.57
C THR A 231 -3.87 -5.49 -9.62
N ALA A 232 -2.57 -5.80 -9.53
CA ALA A 232 -1.53 -5.23 -10.38
C ALA A 232 -0.41 -6.25 -10.65
N LEU A 233 0.49 -5.95 -11.58
CA LEU A 233 1.71 -6.72 -11.82
C LEU A 233 2.79 -6.21 -10.85
N PRO A 234 3.27 -7.02 -9.87
CA PRO A 234 4.38 -6.62 -9.00
C PRO A 234 5.56 -6.03 -9.78
N ILE A 235 6.18 -4.96 -9.26
CA ILE A 235 7.25 -4.23 -9.95
C ILE A 235 8.43 -5.12 -10.39
N GLN A 236 8.69 -6.23 -9.70
CA GLN A 236 9.76 -7.18 -10.03
C GLN A 236 9.42 -8.13 -11.19
N LYS A 237 8.17 -8.15 -11.63
CA LYS A 237 7.73 -8.96 -12.76
C LYS A 237 7.80 -8.13 -14.04
N ALA A 238 8.36 -8.72 -15.08
CA ALA A 238 8.67 -8.05 -16.33
C ALA A 238 7.40 -7.78 -17.14
N THR A 239 6.55 -8.79 -17.27
CA THR A 239 5.41 -8.78 -18.21
C THR A 239 4.16 -9.38 -17.59
N LEU A 240 3.02 -9.11 -18.21
CA LEU A 240 1.73 -9.73 -17.86
C LEU A 240 1.77 -11.27 -17.75
N ASN A 241 2.66 -11.94 -18.47
CA ASN A 241 2.79 -13.39 -18.43
C ASN A 241 3.29 -13.92 -17.08
N ASP A 242 3.93 -13.06 -16.28
CA ASP A 242 4.41 -13.39 -14.94
C ASP A 242 3.27 -13.36 -13.89
N GLY A 243 2.12 -12.81 -14.26
CA GLY A 243 0.86 -12.88 -13.51
C GLY A 243 0.61 -11.71 -12.56
N LEU A 244 -0.64 -11.23 -12.59
CA LEU A 244 -1.16 -10.21 -11.67
C LEU A 244 -1.34 -10.78 -10.25
N GLU A 245 -1.19 -9.91 -9.24
CA GLU A 245 -1.35 -10.24 -7.83
C GLU A 245 -2.22 -9.20 -7.11
N LYS A 246 -2.83 -9.62 -6.01
CA LYS A 246 -3.54 -8.71 -5.09
C LYS A 246 -2.57 -8.18 -4.05
N LEU A 247 -2.21 -6.92 -4.18
CA LEU A 247 -1.35 -6.20 -3.26
C LEU A 247 -2.22 -5.51 -2.21
N VAL A 248 -1.99 -5.81 -0.93
CA VAL A 248 -2.75 -5.23 0.20
C VAL A 248 -1.83 -4.29 0.96
N ASN A 249 -2.24 -3.03 1.09
CA ASN A 249 -1.47 -1.94 1.68
C ASN A 249 0.01 -1.93 1.21
N PRO A 250 0.26 -1.88 -0.12
CA PRO A 250 1.62 -1.93 -0.66
C PRO A 250 2.45 -0.67 -0.40
N GLU A 251 1.87 0.39 0.15
CA GLU A 251 2.55 1.66 0.42
C GLU A 251 3.68 1.53 1.45
N ASN A 252 4.79 2.22 1.19
CA ASN A 252 5.79 2.47 2.23
C ASN A 252 5.45 3.76 2.97
N LEU A 253 5.00 3.66 4.22
CA LEU A 253 4.55 4.83 4.99
C LEU A 253 5.67 5.82 5.36
N ALA A 254 6.96 5.44 5.24
CA ALA A 254 8.05 6.40 5.43
C ALA A 254 8.19 7.34 4.23
N ALA A 255 7.98 6.82 3.01
CA ALA A 255 8.01 7.59 1.76
C ALA A 255 6.65 8.23 1.42
N SER A 256 5.55 7.53 1.70
CA SER A 256 4.16 7.96 1.47
C SER A 256 3.37 8.01 2.80
N PRO A 257 3.57 9.03 3.65
CA PRO A 257 2.97 9.09 5.00
C PRO A 257 1.43 9.09 5.04
N LEU A 258 0.79 9.49 3.94
CA LEU A 258 -0.67 9.51 3.80
C LEU A 258 -1.20 8.30 3.00
N GLY A 259 -0.33 7.34 2.67
CA GLY A 259 -0.60 6.28 1.70
C GLY A 259 -0.70 6.81 0.26
N TRP A 260 -1.07 5.94 -0.67
CA TRP A 260 -1.11 6.31 -2.10
C TRP A 260 -2.42 7.00 -2.51
N ASN A 261 -3.56 6.69 -1.88
CA ASN A 261 -4.87 7.29 -2.20
C ASN A 261 -5.17 8.53 -1.33
N ASN A 262 -4.29 9.53 -1.40
CA ASN A 262 -4.47 10.84 -0.81
C ASN A 262 -3.78 11.88 -1.70
N ASP A 263 -4.47 12.92 -2.14
CA ASP A 263 -3.97 13.92 -3.11
C ASP A 263 -3.11 15.03 -2.48
N GLY A 264 -2.65 14.85 -1.24
CA GLY A 264 -1.96 15.88 -0.44
C GLY A 264 -2.92 16.82 0.29
N GLN A 265 -4.23 16.74 0.05
CA GLN A 265 -5.24 17.56 0.73
C GLN A 265 -6.32 16.70 1.39
N GLN A 266 -6.72 15.62 0.73
CA GLN A 266 -7.79 14.74 1.16
C GLN A 266 -7.58 13.30 0.67
N ASN A 267 -8.24 12.36 1.33
CA ASN A 267 -8.26 10.97 0.88
C ASN A 267 -9.07 10.86 -0.42
N THR A 268 -8.58 10.04 -1.34
CA THR A 268 -9.18 9.79 -2.65
C THR A 268 -9.70 8.36 -2.72
N THR A 269 -10.58 8.08 -3.68
CA THR A 269 -11.11 6.73 -3.93
C THR A 269 -10.81 6.26 -5.34
N ASP A 270 -9.89 6.94 -6.03
CA ASP A 270 -9.46 6.67 -7.39
C ASP A 270 -7.94 6.70 -7.52
N THR A 271 -7.44 6.57 -8.75
CA THR A 271 -6.00 6.59 -9.08
C THR A 271 -5.38 7.99 -9.02
N THR A 272 -5.72 8.77 -7.99
CA THR A 272 -5.12 10.07 -7.67
C THR A 272 -4.45 10.03 -6.30
N GLY A 273 -3.24 10.57 -6.22
CA GLY A 273 -2.43 10.56 -5.01
C GLY A 273 -1.42 11.69 -4.96
N ASN A 274 -0.67 11.76 -3.86
CA ASN A 274 0.33 12.79 -3.60
C ASN A 274 1.49 12.69 -4.58
N ASN A 275 1.86 11.46 -4.96
CA ASN A 275 3.04 11.18 -5.77
C ASN A 275 2.70 11.20 -7.27
N VAL A 276 1.51 10.70 -7.63
CA VAL A 276 1.10 10.48 -9.03
C VAL A 276 -0.42 10.57 -9.20
N LEU A 277 -0.83 11.10 -10.36
CA LEU A 277 -2.20 11.05 -10.86
C LEU A 277 -2.20 10.23 -12.15
N VAL A 278 -2.91 9.09 -12.16
CA VAL A 278 -2.96 8.19 -13.31
C VAL A 278 -4.33 8.21 -13.98
N PHE A 279 -4.36 8.53 -15.26
CA PHE A 279 -5.58 8.66 -16.07
C PHE A 279 -5.40 8.04 -17.46
N ALA A 280 -6.48 7.90 -18.22
CA ALA A 280 -6.45 7.40 -19.60
C ALA A 280 -6.65 8.53 -20.62
N GLY A 281 -5.81 8.54 -21.65
CA GLY A 281 -5.88 9.49 -22.76
C GLY A 281 -5.85 10.96 -22.35
N ALA A 282 -6.42 11.84 -23.18
CA ALA A 282 -6.34 13.28 -22.96
C ALA A 282 -7.37 13.85 -21.95
N GLN A 283 -8.29 13.02 -21.43
CA GLN A 283 -9.48 13.50 -20.72
C GLN A 283 -9.40 13.42 -19.18
N GLN A 284 -8.24 13.13 -18.59
CA GLN A 284 -8.05 13.01 -17.14
C GLN A 284 -9.14 12.17 -16.45
N GLU A 285 -9.51 11.03 -17.06
CA GLU A 285 -10.46 10.08 -16.48
C GLU A 285 -9.72 9.07 -15.58
N PHE A 286 -9.98 9.16 -14.27
CA PHE A 286 -9.38 8.32 -13.23
C PHE A 286 -10.19 7.05 -12.98
N THR A 287 -9.53 5.93 -12.65
CA THR A 287 -10.23 4.67 -12.30
C THR A 287 -10.73 4.76 -10.87
N GLN A 288 -12.02 4.52 -10.65
CA GLN A 288 -12.63 4.49 -9.31
C GLN A 288 -12.47 3.09 -8.67
N GLY A 289 -12.01 3.07 -7.43
CA GLY A 289 -12.02 1.88 -6.59
C GLY A 289 -13.38 1.63 -5.95
N THR A 290 -13.61 0.38 -5.52
CA THR A 290 -14.80 0.02 -4.76
C THR A 290 -14.54 0.21 -3.26
N VAL A 291 -15.37 1.00 -2.59
CA VAL A 291 -15.34 1.16 -1.13
C VAL A 291 -16.36 0.23 -0.48
N SER A 292 -15.90 -0.69 0.37
CA SER A 292 -16.77 -1.62 1.08
C SER A 292 -16.28 -1.85 2.51
N GLY A 293 -17.11 -1.49 3.49
CA GLY A 293 -16.78 -1.73 4.91
C GLY A 293 -15.53 -0.99 5.41
N GLY A 294 -15.15 0.11 4.74
CA GLY A 294 -13.94 0.89 5.01
C GLY A 294 -12.77 0.52 4.10
N ASP A 295 -12.78 -0.66 3.47
CA ASP A 295 -11.70 -1.10 2.57
C ASP A 295 -11.91 -0.50 1.16
N LEU A 296 -10.83 -0.03 0.53
CA LEU A 296 -10.77 0.47 -0.84
C LEU A 296 -10.14 -0.60 -1.74
N THR A 297 -10.82 -1.00 -2.81
CA THR A 297 -10.35 -2.11 -3.67
C THR A 297 -10.39 -1.74 -5.14
N PHE A 298 -9.26 -1.90 -5.82
CA PHE A 298 -9.06 -1.79 -7.26
C PHE A 298 -8.82 -3.18 -7.84
N ASP A 299 -9.90 -3.94 -8.08
CA ASP A 299 -9.82 -5.33 -8.56
C ASP A 299 -10.16 -5.41 -10.05
N PHE A 300 -9.24 -4.91 -10.89
CA PHE A 300 -9.35 -4.94 -12.34
C PHE A 300 -8.33 -5.94 -12.89
N THR A 301 -8.78 -6.90 -13.69
CA THR A 301 -7.93 -7.96 -14.24
C THR A 301 -7.73 -7.72 -15.73
N TYR A 302 -6.49 -7.61 -16.19
CA TYR A 302 -6.20 -7.45 -17.61
C TYR A 302 -6.39 -8.77 -18.39
N ASP A 303 -7.12 -8.73 -19.51
CA ASP A 303 -7.28 -9.83 -20.46
C ASP A 303 -6.40 -9.60 -21.71
N PRO A 304 -5.28 -10.33 -21.87
CA PRO A 304 -4.36 -10.16 -23.00
C PRO A 304 -4.94 -10.67 -24.34
N THR A 305 -6.12 -11.30 -24.34
CA THR A 305 -6.80 -11.72 -25.57
C THR A 305 -7.70 -10.64 -26.15
N GLN A 306 -8.04 -9.62 -25.36
CA GLN A 306 -8.77 -8.44 -25.81
C GLN A 306 -7.82 -7.33 -26.26
N ASP A 307 -8.34 -6.38 -27.03
CA ASP A 307 -7.60 -5.18 -27.35
C ASP A 307 -7.37 -4.32 -26.07
N PRO A 308 -6.23 -3.60 -25.95
CA PRO A 308 -5.96 -2.74 -24.80
C PRO A 308 -7.08 -1.72 -24.51
N THR A 309 -7.84 -1.31 -25.53
CA THR A 309 -8.94 -0.36 -25.40
C THR A 309 -10.25 -0.96 -24.87
N ASP A 310 -10.28 -2.26 -24.55
CA ASP A 310 -11.39 -2.83 -23.77
C ASP A 310 -11.49 -2.10 -22.42
N PRO A 311 -12.69 -1.65 -21.99
CA PRO A 311 -12.83 -0.82 -20.79
C PRO A 311 -12.17 -1.40 -19.53
N ASN A 312 -12.23 -2.71 -19.34
CA ASN A 312 -11.64 -3.36 -18.17
C ASN A 312 -10.10 -3.44 -18.28
N ASN A 313 -9.56 -3.58 -19.49
CA ASN A 313 -8.11 -3.46 -19.73
C ASN A 313 -7.60 -2.04 -19.48
N VAL A 314 -8.37 -1.01 -19.86
CA VAL A 314 -8.02 0.40 -19.57
C VAL A 314 -7.98 0.68 -18.06
N ASP A 315 -8.94 0.15 -17.28
CA ASP A 315 -8.90 0.25 -15.82
C ASP A 315 -7.71 -0.52 -15.21
N ALA A 316 -7.45 -1.76 -15.68
CA ALA A 316 -6.31 -2.54 -15.22
C ALA A 316 -4.96 -1.87 -15.54
N ALA A 317 -4.82 -1.24 -16.71
CA ALA A 317 -3.63 -0.48 -17.10
C ALA A 317 -3.41 0.75 -16.20
N ARG A 318 -4.47 1.51 -15.89
CA ARG A 318 -4.40 2.65 -14.96
C ARG A 318 -4.00 2.21 -13.55
N VAL A 319 -4.59 1.11 -13.06
CA VAL A 319 -4.26 0.56 -11.73
C VAL A 319 -2.82 0.06 -11.70
N ASN A 320 -2.35 -0.64 -12.74
CA ASN A 320 -0.96 -1.09 -12.81
C ASN A 320 0.01 0.10 -12.80
N ALA A 321 -0.21 1.09 -13.68
CA ALA A 321 0.59 2.30 -13.72
C ALA A 321 0.58 3.07 -12.39
N PHE A 322 -0.56 3.13 -11.69
CA PHE A 322 -0.66 3.76 -10.36
C PHE A 322 0.17 3.03 -9.31
N VAL A 323 0.11 1.70 -9.28
CA VAL A 323 0.96 0.89 -8.38
C VAL A 323 2.44 1.09 -8.70
N ILE A 324 2.83 0.95 -9.97
CA ILE A 324 4.25 1.04 -10.36
C ILE A 324 4.83 2.42 -10.08
N ALA A 325 4.11 3.50 -10.41
CA ALA A 325 4.58 4.86 -10.14
C ALA A 325 4.72 5.16 -8.65
N ASN A 326 3.81 4.67 -7.80
CA ASN A 326 3.94 4.84 -6.36
C ASN A 326 5.03 3.95 -5.74
N GLN A 327 5.18 2.69 -6.18
CA GLN A 327 6.31 1.85 -5.72
C GLN A 327 7.65 2.45 -6.15
N TYR A 328 7.72 3.01 -7.36
CA TYR A 328 8.88 3.72 -7.86
C TYR A 328 9.23 4.94 -7.00
N HIS A 329 8.23 5.78 -6.72
CA HIS A 329 8.38 6.88 -5.78
C HIS A 329 8.92 6.38 -4.43
N ASP A 330 8.27 5.37 -3.85
CA ASP A 330 8.59 4.90 -2.50
C ASP A 330 10.03 4.38 -2.40
N PHE A 331 10.49 3.52 -3.31
CA PHE A 331 11.87 3.02 -3.23
C PHE A 331 12.88 4.14 -3.53
N THR A 332 12.66 4.98 -4.55
CA THR A 332 13.61 6.06 -4.87
C THR A 332 13.72 7.09 -3.74
N TYR A 333 12.62 7.34 -3.01
CA TYR A 333 12.61 8.15 -1.79
C TYR A 333 13.56 7.58 -0.73
N LEU A 334 13.46 6.27 -0.46
CA LEU A 334 14.31 5.57 0.50
C LEU A 334 15.79 5.63 0.14
N TYR A 335 16.12 5.69 -1.15
CA TYR A 335 17.49 5.84 -1.65
C TYR A 335 17.97 7.29 -1.79
N GLY A 336 17.12 8.29 -1.50
CA GLY A 336 17.52 9.69 -1.40
C GLY A 336 16.83 10.67 -2.34
N PHE A 337 15.94 10.20 -3.24
CA PHE A 337 15.10 11.07 -4.07
C PHE A 337 13.91 11.60 -3.27
N THR A 338 14.22 12.50 -2.35
CA THR A 338 13.30 13.12 -1.38
C THR A 338 12.83 14.49 -1.86
N GLU A 339 11.99 15.16 -1.06
CA GLU A 339 11.49 16.50 -1.35
C GLU A 339 12.63 17.52 -1.54
N GLN A 340 13.67 17.48 -0.69
CA GLN A 340 14.86 18.34 -0.84
C GLN A 340 15.71 18.00 -2.07
N ALA A 341 15.59 16.76 -2.55
CA ALA A 341 16.25 16.27 -3.75
C ALA A 341 15.33 16.31 -4.98
N PHE A 342 14.29 17.16 -4.94
CA PHE A 342 13.46 17.52 -6.09
C PHE A 342 12.60 16.37 -6.62
N ASN A 343 12.06 15.55 -5.72
CA ASN A 343 11.09 14.52 -6.09
C ASN A 343 9.74 15.09 -6.53
N PHE A 344 8.79 14.22 -6.88
CA PHE A 344 7.49 14.61 -7.42
C PHE A 344 6.40 14.38 -6.38
N GLN A 345 5.90 15.46 -5.75
CA GLN A 345 4.88 15.39 -4.71
C GLN A 345 3.93 16.60 -4.75
N VAL A 346 2.64 16.40 -4.46
CA VAL A 346 1.69 17.53 -4.28
C VAL A 346 2.02 18.29 -3.00
N ASP A 347 2.11 17.59 -1.87
CA ASP A 347 2.53 18.09 -0.56
C ASP A 347 3.89 17.50 -0.17
N ASN A 348 4.80 18.39 0.23
CA ASN A 348 6.15 18.06 0.67
C ASN A 348 6.29 18.00 2.20
N PHE A 349 5.20 18.18 2.95
CA PHE A 349 5.17 18.04 4.41
C PHE A 349 6.18 18.94 5.13
N ASP A 350 6.41 20.13 4.59
CA ASP A 350 7.44 21.08 5.05
C ASP A 350 8.88 20.51 5.06
N LYS A 351 9.16 19.43 4.32
CA LYS A 351 10.49 18.79 4.27
C LYS A 351 11.46 19.48 3.33
N GLY A 352 11.01 20.38 2.45
CA GLY A 352 11.85 21.15 1.52
C GLY A 352 11.43 20.94 0.06
N GLY A 353 12.27 21.40 -0.88
CA GLY A 353 11.92 21.43 -2.31
C GLY A 353 10.75 22.37 -2.63
N VAL A 354 10.20 22.24 -3.83
CA VAL A 354 8.99 22.94 -4.28
C VAL A 354 7.97 21.89 -4.72
N GLY A 355 6.93 21.66 -3.90
CA GLY A 355 5.86 20.71 -4.22
C GLY A 355 4.88 21.23 -5.29
N GLN A 356 3.67 20.67 -5.31
CA GLN A 356 2.67 20.84 -6.37
C GLN A 356 3.13 20.28 -7.72
N ASP A 357 3.95 19.26 -7.69
CA ASP A 357 4.56 18.65 -8.87
C ASP A 357 4.47 17.13 -8.89
N PRO A 358 3.28 16.52 -8.68
CA PRO A 358 3.13 15.09 -8.84
C PRO A 358 3.46 14.65 -10.28
N VAL A 359 3.70 13.36 -10.47
CA VAL A 359 3.72 12.80 -11.83
C VAL A 359 2.29 12.76 -12.39
N LEU A 360 2.09 13.32 -13.57
CA LEU A 360 0.87 13.15 -14.36
C LEU A 360 1.10 12.01 -15.36
N MET A 361 0.47 10.87 -15.14
CA MET A 361 0.69 9.68 -15.95
C MET A 361 -0.56 9.33 -16.78
N SER A 362 -0.41 9.48 -18.10
CA SER A 362 -1.44 9.15 -19.09
C SER A 362 -1.18 7.76 -19.65
N VAL A 363 -2.06 6.80 -19.39
CA VAL A 363 -2.05 5.51 -20.09
C VAL A 363 -2.83 5.59 -21.39
N GLN A 364 -2.41 4.81 -22.39
CA GLN A 364 -3.01 4.80 -23.72
C GLN A 364 -3.12 6.21 -24.32
N ASP A 365 -2.09 7.02 -24.11
CA ASP A 365 -2.09 8.41 -24.54
C ASP A 365 -2.17 8.49 -26.08
N PRO A 366 -3.11 9.28 -26.64
CA PRO A 366 -3.36 9.28 -28.07
C PRO A 366 -2.31 10.05 -28.88
N SER A 367 -1.33 10.68 -28.23
CA SER A 367 -0.29 11.45 -28.92
C SER A 367 0.77 10.59 -29.61
N GLY A 368 0.80 9.27 -29.35
CA GLY A 368 1.75 8.35 -29.98
C GLY A 368 1.31 6.90 -29.95
N THR A 369 2.09 6.06 -30.63
CA THR A 369 2.04 4.59 -30.58
C THR A 369 3.46 4.04 -30.60
N ASN A 370 3.64 2.79 -30.17
CA ASN A 370 4.92 2.06 -30.20
C ASN A 370 6.07 2.76 -29.48
N ASN A 371 5.76 3.50 -28.42
CA ASN A 371 6.74 4.22 -27.63
C ASN A 371 6.16 4.55 -26.24
N ALA A 372 6.93 5.25 -25.42
CA ALA A 372 6.47 6.01 -24.27
C ALA A 372 7.34 7.28 -24.18
N ASN A 373 7.07 8.16 -23.21
CA ASN A 373 8.01 9.24 -22.87
C ASN A 373 7.67 9.84 -21.51
N PHE A 374 8.67 10.51 -20.94
CA PHE A 374 8.53 11.35 -19.77
C PHE A 374 9.04 12.76 -20.04
N LEU A 375 8.21 13.77 -19.76
CA LEU A 375 8.61 15.18 -19.75
C LEU A 375 8.99 15.58 -18.33
N THR A 376 10.28 15.80 -18.10
CA THR A 376 10.77 16.32 -16.82
C THR A 376 10.85 17.85 -16.85
N LEU A 377 10.01 18.50 -16.06
CA LEU A 377 10.08 19.93 -15.82
C LEU A 377 10.89 20.23 -14.54
N PRO A 378 11.34 21.47 -14.33
CA PRO A 378 12.00 21.86 -13.08
C PRO A 378 11.16 21.56 -11.84
N ASP A 379 11.81 21.50 -10.67
CA ASP A 379 11.16 21.35 -9.37
C ASP A 379 9.98 22.32 -9.19
N GLY A 380 8.86 21.83 -8.66
CA GLY A 380 7.60 22.60 -8.56
C GLY A 380 6.76 22.63 -9.83
N GLN A 381 7.13 21.86 -10.86
CA GLN A 381 6.30 21.63 -12.04
C GLN A 381 6.07 20.13 -12.28
N PRO A 382 4.82 19.68 -12.45
CA PRO A 382 4.49 18.27 -12.64
C PRO A 382 5.27 17.60 -13.78
N GLY A 383 5.82 16.41 -13.51
CA GLY A 383 6.33 15.53 -14.56
C GLY A 383 5.18 14.97 -15.41
N GLN A 384 5.39 14.72 -16.69
CA GLN A 384 4.35 14.13 -17.56
C GLN A 384 4.84 12.82 -18.15
N CYS A 385 4.31 11.70 -17.66
CA CYS A 385 4.58 10.37 -18.17
C CYS A 385 3.47 9.97 -19.15
N ARG A 386 3.81 9.58 -20.37
CA ARG A 386 2.85 9.16 -21.39
C ARG A 386 3.18 7.76 -21.87
N MET A 387 2.31 6.82 -21.55
CA MET A 387 2.39 5.44 -22.01
C MET A 387 1.52 5.26 -23.24
N PHE A 388 2.05 4.64 -24.29
CA PHE A 388 1.31 4.41 -25.53
C PHE A 388 0.90 2.94 -25.72
N ILE A 389 -0.07 2.76 -26.62
CA ILE A 389 -0.39 1.44 -27.18
C ILE A 389 0.66 1.08 -28.23
N PHE A 390 1.05 -0.19 -28.25
CA PHE A 390 1.91 -0.79 -29.26
C PHE A 390 1.09 -1.60 -30.25
N ASP A 391 1.15 -1.26 -31.53
CA ASP A 391 0.40 -1.90 -32.62
C ASP A 391 1.26 -2.83 -33.50
N LEU A 392 2.35 -3.34 -32.93
CA LEU A 392 3.27 -4.30 -33.57
C LEU A 392 2.71 -5.74 -33.61
N LEU A 393 1.74 -6.04 -32.75
CA LEU A 393 1.10 -7.36 -32.60
C LEU A 393 -0.43 -7.26 -32.74
N ASN A 394 -1.08 -8.42 -32.87
CA ASN A 394 -2.54 -8.53 -32.84
C ASN A 394 -2.99 -9.65 -31.86
N PRO A 395 -3.72 -9.33 -30.77
CA PRO A 395 -4.12 -8.00 -30.33
C PRO A 395 -2.94 -7.04 -30.09
N ARG A 396 -3.22 -5.73 -30.14
CA ARG A 396 -2.26 -4.67 -29.77
C ARG A 396 -1.86 -4.84 -28.30
N GLN A 397 -0.72 -4.28 -27.90
CA GLN A 397 -0.22 -4.39 -26.53
C GLN A 397 -0.25 -3.03 -25.83
N ASP A 398 -0.45 -3.03 -24.51
CA ASP A 398 -0.41 -1.83 -23.69
C ASP A 398 0.97 -1.66 -23.06
N GLY A 399 1.65 -0.53 -23.34
CA GLY A 399 2.96 -0.24 -22.75
C GLY A 399 2.93 -0.11 -21.22
N ALA A 400 1.77 0.19 -20.63
CA ALA A 400 1.61 0.23 -19.17
C ALA A 400 1.62 -1.17 -18.51
N MET A 401 1.59 -2.25 -19.30
CA MET A 401 1.50 -3.64 -18.83
C MET A 401 2.80 -4.44 -19.00
N GLU A 402 3.90 -3.74 -19.29
CA GLU A 402 5.27 -4.25 -19.27
C GLU A 402 6.09 -3.36 -18.35
N ASN A 403 6.25 -3.76 -17.08
CA ASN A 403 6.70 -2.89 -15.98
C ASN A 403 8.06 -2.22 -16.21
N GLY A 404 8.92 -2.78 -17.05
CA GLY A 404 10.18 -2.14 -17.43
C GLY A 404 9.99 -0.78 -18.11
N ILE A 405 8.93 -0.60 -18.91
CA ILE A 405 8.66 0.65 -19.63
C ILE A 405 8.25 1.78 -18.67
N PRO A 406 7.23 1.66 -17.80
CA PRO A 406 6.91 2.74 -16.87
C PRO A 406 8.04 3.03 -15.88
N VAL A 407 8.80 2.02 -15.42
CA VAL A 407 10.00 2.26 -14.58
C VAL A 407 11.06 3.06 -15.35
N HIS A 408 11.31 2.71 -16.62
CA HIS A 408 12.20 3.47 -17.50
C HIS A 408 11.76 4.94 -17.61
N GLU A 409 10.49 5.20 -17.91
CA GLU A 409 9.99 6.57 -18.06
C GLU A 409 10.09 7.38 -16.76
N LEU A 410 9.74 6.80 -15.62
CA LEU A 410 9.85 7.46 -14.32
C LEU A 410 11.32 7.79 -13.96
N THR A 411 12.27 6.99 -14.47
CA THR A 411 13.70 7.22 -14.28
C THR A 411 14.24 8.41 -15.04
N HIS A 412 13.64 8.81 -16.17
CA HIS A 412 13.92 10.12 -16.77
C HIS A 412 13.54 11.27 -15.84
N GLY A 413 12.49 11.12 -15.04
CA GLY A 413 12.12 12.05 -13.98
C GLY A 413 13.24 12.20 -12.94
N LEU A 414 13.64 11.08 -12.33
CA LEU A 414 14.73 11.00 -11.35
C LEU A 414 16.03 11.63 -11.85
N THR A 415 16.51 11.18 -13.01
CA THR A 415 17.83 11.55 -13.53
C THR A 415 17.90 13.02 -13.95
N ASN A 416 16.86 13.55 -14.58
CA ASN A 416 16.80 14.97 -14.95
C ASN A 416 16.55 15.89 -13.75
N ARG A 417 15.82 15.45 -12.71
CA ARG A 417 15.63 16.23 -11.49
C ARG A 417 16.92 16.31 -10.68
N MET A 418 17.61 15.19 -10.45
CA MET A 418 18.81 15.22 -9.60
C MET A 418 20.03 15.79 -10.32
N THR A 419 20.21 15.48 -11.61
CA THR A 419 21.35 16.04 -12.38
C THR A 419 21.17 17.53 -12.58
N GLY A 420 22.10 18.33 -12.06
CA GLY A 420 22.02 19.79 -12.14
C GLY A 420 20.98 20.42 -11.20
N GLY A 421 20.53 19.69 -10.17
CA GLY A 421 19.88 20.27 -8.99
C GLY A 421 18.49 20.86 -9.22
N GLY A 422 17.55 20.04 -9.68
CA GLY A 422 16.12 20.37 -9.81
C GLY A 422 15.77 21.15 -11.07
N THR A 423 16.73 21.37 -11.98
CA THR A 423 16.52 22.18 -13.19
C THR A 423 15.77 21.44 -14.30
N GLY A 424 15.91 20.11 -14.39
CA GLY A 424 15.32 19.34 -15.48
C GLY A 424 15.99 19.56 -16.85
N THR A 425 17.09 20.31 -16.94
CA THR A 425 17.70 20.74 -18.22
C THR A 425 19.12 20.23 -18.44
N CYS A 426 19.58 19.26 -17.67
CA CYS A 426 20.99 18.89 -17.59
C CYS A 426 21.37 17.54 -18.23
N LEU A 427 20.47 16.94 -19.01
CA LEU A 427 20.74 15.76 -19.84
C LEU A 427 20.33 16.00 -21.30
N GLN A 428 20.86 17.07 -21.90
CA GLN A 428 20.41 17.61 -23.20
C GLN A 428 21.42 17.43 -24.33
N THR A 429 22.71 17.27 -24.03
CA THR A 429 23.69 16.85 -25.04
C THR A 429 23.42 15.39 -25.46
N LEU A 430 23.82 15.00 -26.66
CA LEU A 430 23.55 13.65 -27.17
C LEU A 430 24.09 12.54 -26.23
N GLU A 431 25.31 12.70 -25.72
CA GLU A 431 25.92 11.74 -24.79
C GLU A 431 25.20 11.72 -23.44
N ALA A 432 24.87 12.89 -22.88
CA ALA A 432 24.16 12.99 -21.59
C ALA A 432 22.72 12.45 -21.68
N SER A 433 22.01 12.77 -22.77
CA SER A 433 20.69 12.22 -23.06
C SER A 433 20.76 10.70 -23.25
N GLY A 434 21.80 10.19 -23.93
CA GLY A 434 22.05 8.77 -24.04
C GLY A 434 22.30 8.09 -22.70
N MET A 435 23.07 8.71 -21.79
CA MET A 435 23.16 8.20 -20.42
C MET A 435 21.82 8.24 -19.68
N GLY A 436 20.98 9.25 -19.96
CA GLY A 436 19.57 9.30 -19.53
C GLY A 436 18.81 8.02 -19.85
N GLU A 437 18.85 7.59 -21.11
CA GLU A 437 18.28 6.31 -21.56
C GLU A 437 18.90 5.11 -20.82
N GLY A 438 20.23 5.13 -20.64
CA GLY A 438 20.96 4.04 -20.00
C GLY A 438 20.67 3.87 -18.50
N TRP A 439 20.52 4.97 -17.76
CA TRP A 439 20.08 4.92 -16.36
C TRP A 439 18.65 4.39 -16.26
N SER A 440 17.77 4.81 -17.17
CA SER A 440 16.39 4.35 -17.21
C SER A 440 16.28 2.85 -17.43
N ASP A 441 17.05 2.29 -18.36
CA ASP A 441 17.11 0.83 -18.54
C ASP A 441 17.79 0.13 -17.35
N ALA A 442 18.81 0.72 -16.73
CA ALA A 442 19.49 0.13 -15.57
C ALA A 442 18.62 0.06 -14.30
N VAL A 443 17.73 1.03 -14.08
CA VAL A 443 16.77 0.97 -12.97
C VAL A 443 15.67 -0.05 -13.26
N ALA A 444 15.18 -0.12 -14.51
CA ALA A 444 14.24 -1.15 -14.93
C ALA A 444 14.83 -2.57 -14.78
N ASP A 445 16.09 -2.76 -15.17
CA ASP A 445 16.86 -3.99 -14.93
C ASP A 445 16.90 -4.33 -13.44
N TRP A 446 17.37 -3.39 -12.62
CA TRP A 446 17.49 -3.58 -11.17
C TRP A 446 16.18 -4.03 -10.51
N THR A 447 15.04 -3.43 -10.90
CA THR A 447 13.74 -3.82 -10.33
C THR A 447 13.36 -5.26 -10.64
N GLN A 448 13.82 -5.84 -11.77
CA GLN A 448 13.43 -7.17 -12.24
C GLN A 448 14.43 -8.27 -11.88
N GLN A 449 15.57 -7.92 -11.28
CA GLN A 449 16.49 -8.89 -10.69
C GLN A 449 15.92 -9.44 -9.37
N THR A 450 15.91 -10.77 -9.23
CA THR A 450 15.16 -11.47 -8.16
C THR A 450 16.03 -12.44 -7.35
N SER A 451 17.33 -12.51 -7.63
CA SER A 451 18.26 -13.41 -6.96
C SER A 451 19.70 -12.96 -7.09
N ALA A 452 20.60 -13.56 -6.30
CA ALA A 452 22.05 -13.35 -6.43
C ALA A 452 22.64 -13.78 -7.78
N GLN A 453 21.94 -14.62 -8.55
CA GLN A 453 22.32 -14.86 -9.94
C GLN A 453 21.74 -13.74 -10.81
N THR A 454 22.60 -12.82 -11.27
CA THR A 454 22.21 -11.80 -12.25
C THR A 454 21.81 -12.46 -13.56
N LYS A 455 20.62 -12.11 -14.05
CA LYS A 455 20.09 -12.59 -15.33
C LYS A 455 20.28 -11.54 -16.40
N ASP A 456 20.47 -11.97 -17.65
CA ASP A 456 20.40 -11.06 -18.78
C ASP A 456 19.06 -10.31 -18.78
N PHE A 457 19.12 -9.01 -19.05
CA PHE A 457 17.94 -8.14 -19.05
C PHE A 457 17.56 -7.74 -20.46
N VAL A 458 16.24 -7.74 -20.71
CA VAL A 458 15.61 -7.26 -21.94
C VAL A 458 14.41 -6.40 -21.57
N ILE A 459 14.11 -5.43 -22.42
CA ILE A 459 12.96 -4.53 -22.28
C ILE A 459 12.19 -4.48 -23.58
N GLY A 460 10.86 -4.36 -23.50
CA GLY A 460 9.98 -4.27 -24.65
C GLY A 460 9.66 -5.61 -25.31
N GLN A 461 9.93 -6.74 -24.66
CA GLN A 461 9.70 -8.08 -25.20
C GLN A 461 8.22 -8.42 -25.33
N PHE A 462 7.38 -7.91 -24.43
CA PHE A 462 5.94 -8.14 -24.48
C PHE A 462 5.30 -7.26 -25.55
N THR A 463 5.61 -5.97 -25.54
CA THR A 463 5.06 -4.98 -26.47
C THR A 463 5.51 -5.18 -27.92
N SER A 464 6.75 -5.62 -28.15
CA SER A 464 7.25 -5.90 -29.51
C SER A 464 7.01 -7.33 -30.00
N GLY A 465 6.78 -8.28 -29.09
CA GLY A 465 6.74 -9.71 -29.38
C GLY A 465 8.12 -10.30 -29.74
N ASN A 466 9.20 -9.54 -29.57
CA ASN A 466 10.56 -10.02 -29.73
C ASN A 466 11.10 -10.51 -28.37
N PRO A 467 11.43 -11.79 -28.19
CA PRO A 467 12.02 -12.29 -26.95
C PRO A 467 13.35 -11.62 -26.56
N GLN A 468 14.03 -10.96 -27.51
CA GLN A 468 15.26 -10.20 -27.26
C GLN A 468 14.99 -8.72 -26.88
N GLY A 469 13.73 -8.29 -26.83
CA GLY A 469 13.37 -6.91 -26.55
C GLY A 469 13.56 -5.96 -27.74
N ILE A 470 13.60 -4.66 -27.45
CA ILE A 470 13.71 -3.58 -28.45
C ILE A 470 15.12 -3.02 -28.63
N ARG A 471 16.03 -3.32 -27.70
CA ARG A 471 17.44 -2.91 -27.77
C ARG A 471 18.22 -3.81 -28.73
N SER A 472 19.38 -3.37 -29.21
CA SER A 472 20.14 -4.12 -30.21
C SER A 472 20.71 -5.44 -29.69
N GLN A 473 20.99 -5.52 -28.39
CA GLN A 473 21.53 -6.69 -27.69
C GLN A 473 20.95 -6.74 -26.26
N PRO A 474 20.64 -7.93 -25.71
CA PRO A 474 20.32 -8.05 -24.28
C PRO A 474 21.44 -7.47 -23.41
N TYR A 475 21.11 -6.90 -22.26
CA TYR A 475 22.13 -6.52 -21.28
C TYR A 475 22.67 -7.78 -20.62
N SER A 476 23.98 -7.95 -20.64
CA SER A 476 24.60 -9.20 -20.22
C SER A 476 26.02 -8.98 -19.72
N VAL A 477 26.39 -9.79 -18.73
CA VAL A 477 27.78 -9.95 -18.29
C VAL A 477 28.60 -10.78 -19.28
N ASP A 478 27.96 -11.58 -20.13
CA ASP A 478 28.64 -12.35 -21.17
C ASP A 478 29.01 -11.42 -22.35
N PRO A 479 30.32 -11.19 -22.60
CA PRO A 479 30.76 -10.29 -23.68
C PRO A 479 30.47 -10.83 -25.09
N THR A 480 30.04 -12.10 -25.21
CA THR A 480 29.58 -12.68 -26.48
C THR A 480 28.09 -12.44 -26.74
N VAL A 481 27.31 -12.17 -25.70
CA VAL A 481 25.89 -11.78 -25.78
C VAL A 481 25.78 -10.26 -25.96
N ASN A 482 26.49 -9.49 -25.12
CA ASN A 482 26.60 -8.04 -25.26
C ASN A 482 28.05 -7.60 -25.49
N THR A 483 28.30 -7.16 -26.71
CA THR A 483 29.61 -6.78 -27.26
C THR A 483 29.91 -5.28 -27.13
N LEU A 484 28.97 -4.48 -26.65
CA LEU A 484 29.10 -3.02 -26.60
C LEU A 484 30.16 -2.57 -25.60
N ARG A 485 30.95 -1.57 -26.00
CA ARG A 485 32.06 -0.96 -25.24
C ARG A 485 32.07 0.56 -25.41
N TYR A 486 32.87 1.25 -24.61
CA TYR A 486 33.00 2.71 -24.62
C TYR A 486 33.22 3.27 -26.04
N SER A 487 34.09 2.64 -26.83
CA SER A 487 34.40 3.07 -28.19
C SER A 487 33.23 3.04 -29.17
N ASP A 488 32.18 2.26 -28.88
CA ASP A 488 30.96 2.25 -29.70
C ASP A 488 30.22 3.58 -29.62
N ILE A 489 30.31 4.33 -28.51
CA ILE A 489 29.62 5.63 -28.38
C ILE A 489 30.09 6.60 -29.47
N GLY A 490 31.39 6.60 -29.82
CA GLY A 490 31.97 7.51 -30.81
C GLY A 490 31.41 7.37 -32.23
N ARG A 491 30.66 6.28 -32.53
CA ARG A 491 30.01 6.04 -33.83
C ARG A 491 28.49 6.15 -33.81
N LEU A 492 27.87 6.34 -32.64
CA LEU A 492 26.41 6.39 -32.48
C LEU A 492 25.92 7.84 -32.56
N GLN A 493 24.69 8.02 -33.05
CA GLN A 493 24.11 9.33 -33.35
C GLN A 493 22.70 9.51 -32.75
N GLU A 494 22.31 8.59 -31.88
CA GLU A 494 20.95 8.44 -31.36
C GLU A 494 21.04 8.06 -29.87
N SER A 495 20.20 8.66 -29.02
CA SER A 495 20.34 8.58 -27.57
C SER A 495 20.09 7.17 -27.05
N HIS A 496 19.08 6.45 -27.54
CA HIS A 496 18.81 5.08 -27.09
C HIS A 496 20.00 4.17 -27.41
N GLN A 497 20.59 4.29 -28.60
CA GLN A 497 21.78 3.50 -28.96
C GLN A 497 22.96 3.76 -28.01
N ILE A 498 23.19 5.02 -27.62
CA ILE A 498 24.23 5.37 -26.63
C ILE A 498 23.85 4.82 -25.25
N GLY A 499 22.58 4.91 -24.89
CA GLY A 499 22.03 4.34 -23.66
C GLY A 499 22.22 2.84 -23.54
N GLU A 500 22.15 2.09 -24.64
CA GLU A 500 22.44 0.66 -24.65
C GLU A 500 23.87 0.35 -24.18
N VAL A 501 24.85 1.18 -24.55
CA VAL A 501 26.23 1.04 -24.08
C VAL A 501 26.31 1.32 -22.58
N TRP A 502 25.72 2.42 -22.12
CA TRP A 502 25.76 2.84 -20.72
C TRP A 502 25.01 1.87 -19.79
N ALA A 503 23.80 1.46 -20.15
CA ALA A 503 23.02 0.46 -19.42
C ALA A 503 23.75 -0.88 -19.31
N ASN A 504 24.42 -1.35 -20.37
CA ASN A 504 25.20 -2.58 -20.28
C ASN A 504 26.40 -2.45 -19.34
N ILE A 505 27.07 -1.29 -19.32
CA ILE A 505 28.12 -1.01 -18.34
C ILE A 505 27.55 -1.09 -16.92
N LEU A 506 26.41 -0.44 -16.67
CA LEU A 506 25.76 -0.45 -15.35
C LEU A 506 25.25 -1.85 -14.96
N HIS A 507 24.75 -2.66 -15.89
CA HIS A 507 24.40 -4.07 -15.67
C HIS A 507 25.60 -4.88 -15.18
N ASN A 508 26.78 -4.65 -15.76
CA ASN A 508 28.02 -5.30 -15.32
C ASN A 508 28.48 -4.79 -13.94
N VAL A 509 28.24 -3.50 -13.62
CA VAL A 509 28.51 -2.93 -12.28
C VAL A 509 27.58 -3.57 -11.24
N TYR A 510 26.28 -3.65 -11.54
CA TYR A 510 25.30 -4.33 -10.71
C TYR A 510 25.72 -5.78 -10.43
N ALA A 511 26.04 -6.55 -11.47
CA ALA A 511 26.41 -7.95 -11.33
C ALA A 511 27.66 -8.12 -10.47
N ALA A 512 28.70 -7.32 -10.69
CA ALA A 512 29.93 -7.38 -9.91
C ALA A 512 29.70 -7.05 -8.44
N LEU A 513 28.85 -6.06 -8.13
CA LEU A 513 28.50 -5.71 -6.75
C LEU A 513 27.70 -6.84 -6.10
N VAL A 514 26.75 -7.45 -6.79
CA VAL A 514 25.97 -8.59 -6.28
C VAL A 514 26.84 -9.83 -6.08
N ASP A 515 27.79 -10.09 -6.97
CA ASP A 515 28.75 -11.19 -6.82
C ASP A 515 29.66 -11.00 -5.59
N GLU A 516 30.07 -9.75 -5.30
CA GLU A 516 30.93 -9.43 -4.15
C GLU A 516 30.14 -9.42 -2.82
N HIS A 517 28.96 -8.79 -2.81
CA HIS A 517 28.24 -8.45 -1.56
C HIS A 517 26.94 -9.24 -1.35
N GLY A 518 26.56 -10.09 -2.30
CA GLY A 518 25.29 -10.82 -2.27
C GLY A 518 24.10 -9.98 -2.72
N PHE A 519 22.89 -10.55 -2.58
CA PHE A 519 21.63 -9.94 -3.01
C PHE A 519 20.64 -9.84 -1.85
N SER A 520 20.07 -8.65 -1.65
CA SER A 520 18.97 -8.40 -0.72
C SER A 520 17.62 -8.57 -1.42
N ALA A 521 16.79 -9.47 -0.91
CA ALA A 521 15.40 -9.62 -1.35
C ALA A 521 14.50 -8.44 -0.92
N ASN A 522 14.96 -7.61 0.01
CA ASN A 522 14.20 -6.50 0.58
C ASN A 522 14.68 -5.13 0.05
N ALA A 523 15.56 -5.09 -0.95
CA ALA A 523 16.19 -3.85 -1.42
C ALA A 523 15.20 -2.76 -1.88
N LEU A 524 13.96 -3.13 -2.24
CA LEU A 524 12.89 -2.19 -2.58
C LEU A 524 12.25 -1.50 -1.37
N THR A 525 12.35 -2.08 -0.17
CA THR A 525 11.71 -1.56 1.05
C THR A 525 12.69 -1.26 2.17
N ASP A 526 13.94 -1.72 2.05
CA ASP A 526 15.01 -1.50 3.01
C ASP A 526 16.30 -1.09 2.29
N PRO A 527 16.66 0.21 2.32
CA PRO A 527 17.88 0.72 1.69
C PRO A 527 19.10 0.62 2.61
N THR A 528 18.98 0.07 3.83
CA THR A 528 20.06 0.13 4.84
C THR A 528 21.08 -1.01 4.72
N GLY A 529 20.78 -2.00 3.90
CA GLY A 529 21.63 -3.15 3.63
C GLY A 529 22.96 -2.77 2.96
N THR A 530 23.91 -3.71 3.04
CA THR A 530 25.22 -3.61 2.36
C THR A 530 25.33 -4.59 1.20
N GLU A 531 24.24 -5.29 0.85
CA GLU A 531 24.19 -6.21 -0.29
C GLU A 531 24.34 -5.46 -1.62
N GLY A 532 24.85 -6.15 -2.63
CA GLY A 532 25.32 -5.54 -3.87
C GLY A 532 24.25 -4.79 -4.65
N ASN A 533 23.01 -5.28 -4.64
CA ASN A 533 21.89 -4.57 -5.27
C ASN A 533 21.46 -3.32 -4.49
N VAL A 534 21.63 -3.28 -3.16
CA VAL A 534 21.41 -2.07 -2.35
C VAL A 534 22.53 -1.07 -2.60
N VAL A 535 23.80 -1.54 -2.60
CA VAL A 535 24.97 -0.71 -2.92
C VAL A 535 24.83 -0.10 -4.31
N PHE A 536 24.49 -0.90 -5.32
CA PHE A 536 24.29 -0.42 -6.69
C PHE A 536 23.30 0.75 -6.77
N MET A 537 22.13 0.63 -6.12
CA MET A 537 21.09 1.65 -6.20
C MET A 537 21.52 2.95 -5.47
N HIS A 538 22.20 2.84 -4.32
CA HIS A 538 22.80 4.02 -3.68
C HIS A 538 23.81 4.70 -4.59
N LEU A 539 24.74 3.94 -5.19
CA LEU A 539 25.76 4.51 -6.07
C LEU A 539 25.16 5.19 -7.30
N LEU A 540 24.10 4.62 -7.87
CA LEU A 540 23.40 5.21 -9.02
C LEU A 540 22.77 6.54 -8.63
N ILE A 541 21.99 6.59 -7.54
CA ILE A 541 21.25 7.80 -7.13
C ILE A 541 22.18 8.87 -6.57
N ASP A 542 23.17 8.51 -5.74
CA ASP A 542 24.13 9.45 -5.15
C ASP A 542 25.06 10.09 -6.18
N ALA A 543 25.32 9.43 -7.31
CA ALA A 543 26.16 9.97 -8.38
C ALA A 543 25.47 11.13 -9.13
N LEU A 544 24.14 11.12 -9.22
CA LEU A 544 23.36 12.13 -9.96
C LEU A 544 23.58 13.58 -9.46
N PRO A 545 23.59 13.87 -8.14
CA PRO A 545 23.91 15.21 -7.65
C PRO A 545 25.41 15.54 -7.66
N ILE A 546 26.29 14.55 -7.83
CA ILE A 546 27.75 14.74 -7.90
C ILE A 546 28.18 15.16 -9.31
N GLN A 547 27.60 14.55 -10.34
CA GLN A 547 27.99 14.78 -11.73
C GLN A 547 27.62 16.19 -12.23
N PRO A 548 28.38 16.76 -13.17
CA PRO A 548 28.09 18.08 -13.72
C PRO A 548 26.83 18.07 -14.61
N CYS A 549 26.34 19.26 -14.95
CA CYS A 549 25.29 19.41 -15.96
C CYS A 549 25.82 19.01 -17.35
N ASN A 550 25.04 18.22 -18.10
CA ASN A 550 25.44 17.56 -19.35
C ASN A 550 26.75 16.76 -19.21
N PRO A 551 26.78 15.77 -18.31
CA PRO A 551 27.97 14.98 -18.07
C PRO A 551 28.34 14.14 -19.31
N THR A 552 29.61 13.79 -19.42
CA THR A 552 30.10 12.69 -20.28
C THR A 552 30.07 11.37 -19.52
N VAL A 553 30.22 10.23 -20.20
CA VAL A 553 30.34 8.92 -19.52
C VAL A 553 31.56 8.84 -18.61
N LEU A 554 32.62 9.62 -18.90
CA LEU A 554 33.78 9.74 -18.03
C LEU A 554 33.42 10.47 -16.73
N ASP A 555 32.65 11.55 -16.82
CA ASP A 555 32.17 12.29 -15.64
C ASP A 555 31.24 11.41 -14.79
N ALA A 556 30.30 10.70 -15.42
CA ALA A 556 29.37 9.82 -14.72
C ALA A 556 30.09 8.65 -14.03
N ARG A 557 31.11 8.06 -14.67
CA ARG A 557 31.99 7.06 -14.05
C ARG A 557 32.65 7.60 -12.79
N GLU A 558 33.28 8.78 -12.88
CA GLU A 558 33.92 9.40 -11.72
C GLU A 558 32.90 9.73 -10.61
N ALA A 559 31.70 10.17 -10.98
CA ALA A 559 30.63 10.44 -10.02
C ALA A 559 30.19 9.18 -9.25
N ILE A 560 30.06 8.03 -9.93
CA ILE A 560 29.76 6.74 -9.30
C ILE A 560 30.87 6.30 -8.34
N VAL A 561 32.13 6.43 -8.74
CA VAL A 561 33.26 6.11 -7.84
C VAL A 561 33.31 7.08 -6.66
N GLN A 562 33.02 8.37 -6.88
CA GLN A 562 32.96 9.36 -5.80
C GLN A 562 31.79 9.11 -4.85
N ALA A 563 30.64 8.65 -5.34
CA ALA A 563 29.53 8.21 -4.51
C ALA A 563 29.95 7.07 -3.56
N ASP A 564 30.74 6.11 -4.06
CA ASP A 564 31.29 5.03 -3.25
C ASP A 564 32.25 5.54 -2.17
N VAL A 565 33.12 6.49 -2.51
CA VAL A 565 33.99 7.16 -1.53
C VAL A 565 33.16 7.87 -0.46
N ASN A 566 32.10 8.57 -0.85
CA ASN A 566 31.27 9.35 0.08
C ASN A 566 30.46 8.46 1.03
N ARG A 567 29.87 7.37 0.54
CA ARG A 567 28.94 6.54 1.31
C ARG A 567 29.61 5.34 1.98
N PHE A 568 30.48 4.66 1.24
CA PHE A 568 31.09 3.39 1.63
C PHE A 568 32.60 3.51 1.88
N ASN A 569 33.12 4.73 2.01
CA ASN A 569 34.55 5.01 2.23
C ASN A 569 35.47 4.42 1.15
N GLY A 570 34.97 4.21 -0.07
CA GLY A 570 35.75 3.71 -1.20
C GLY A 570 35.97 2.19 -1.20
N GLU A 571 35.18 1.44 -0.41
CA GLU A 571 35.30 -0.02 -0.30
C GLU A 571 35.15 -0.73 -1.66
N ASN A 572 34.37 -0.17 -2.59
CA ASN A 572 34.09 -0.77 -3.88
C ASN A 572 34.93 -0.18 -5.02
N GLU A 573 35.80 0.80 -4.75
CA GLU A 573 36.51 1.55 -5.80
C GLU A 573 37.24 0.61 -6.77
N CYS A 574 38.01 -0.35 -6.26
CA CYS A 574 38.75 -1.26 -7.15
C CYS A 574 37.85 -2.19 -7.96
N LEU A 575 36.71 -2.62 -7.40
CA LEU A 575 35.73 -3.43 -8.12
C LEU A 575 35.10 -2.60 -9.26
N LEU A 576 34.63 -1.40 -8.96
CA LEU A 576 34.06 -0.47 -9.94
C LEU A 576 35.04 -0.16 -11.07
N ARG A 577 36.28 0.19 -10.73
CA ARG A 577 37.33 0.51 -11.72
C ARG A 577 37.63 -0.66 -12.66
N LYS A 578 37.64 -1.90 -12.14
CA LYS A 578 37.82 -3.11 -12.97
C LYS A 578 36.65 -3.32 -13.93
N VAL A 579 35.42 -3.12 -13.46
CA VAL A 579 34.24 -3.30 -14.31
C VAL A 579 34.19 -2.25 -15.41
N PHE A 580 34.41 -0.97 -15.09
CA PHE A 580 34.47 0.08 -16.09
C PHE A 580 35.57 -0.19 -17.13
N ALA A 581 36.77 -0.56 -16.68
CA ALA A 581 37.86 -0.96 -17.58
C ALA A 581 37.49 -2.15 -18.47
N SER A 582 36.79 -3.17 -17.95
CA SER A 582 36.35 -4.33 -18.74
C SER A 582 35.47 -3.98 -19.94
N ARG A 583 34.82 -2.81 -19.92
CA ARG A 583 33.96 -2.27 -20.98
C ARG A 583 34.59 -1.07 -21.70
N GLY A 584 35.91 -0.93 -21.63
CA GLY A 584 36.69 0.09 -22.35
C GLY A 584 36.71 1.47 -21.68
N LEU A 585 36.16 1.61 -20.48
CA LEU A 585 36.08 2.87 -19.73
C LEU A 585 37.09 2.92 -18.58
N GLY A 586 38.32 2.45 -18.84
CA GLY A 586 39.42 2.37 -17.88
C GLY A 586 40.06 3.71 -17.52
N LEU A 587 41.07 3.65 -16.64
CA LEU A 587 41.69 4.82 -16.00
C LEU A 587 42.19 5.88 -17.00
N ASN A 588 42.68 5.47 -18.17
CA ASN A 588 43.23 6.36 -19.18
C ASN A 588 42.29 6.62 -20.37
N ALA A 589 41.01 6.22 -20.28
CA ALA A 589 40.02 6.52 -21.30
C ALA A 589 39.90 8.05 -21.51
N THR A 590 39.84 8.49 -22.77
CA THR A 590 39.77 9.91 -23.16
C THR A 590 38.45 10.22 -23.87
N PRO A 591 38.04 11.51 -23.98
CA PRO A 591 36.83 11.91 -24.71
C PRO A 591 36.82 11.58 -26.22
N ASP A 592 37.86 10.94 -26.75
CA ASP A 592 37.95 10.49 -28.15
C ASP A 592 37.35 9.07 -28.35
N PHE A 593 36.67 8.52 -27.33
CA PHE A 593 36.00 7.21 -27.37
C PHE A 593 36.95 6.07 -27.78
N GLN A 594 38.14 6.05 -27.19
CA GLN A 594 39.06 4.93 -27.33
C GLN A 594 38.93 4.02 -26.11
N ASP A 595 38.76 2.72 -26.37
CA ASP A 595 38.73 1.73 -25.29
C ASP A 595 40.05 1.74 -24.52
N ASP A 596 39.96 1.83 -23.20
CA ASP A 596 41.07 1.65 -22.28
C ASP A 596 40.70 0.60 -21.23
N ASP A 597 41.55 -0.42 -21.09
CA ASP A 597 41.35 -1.52 -20.12
C ASP A 597 42.22 -1.31 -18.86
N THR A 598 42.87 -0.15 -18.70
CA THR A 598 43.79 0.05 -17.59
C THR A 598 43.06 0.29 -16.27
N VAL A 599 43.57 -0.29 -15.19
CA VAL A 599 43.08 -0.11 -13.83
C VAL A 599 44.15 0.54 -12.95
N PRO A 600 43.78 1.27 -11.88
CA PRO A 600 44.74 1.81 -10.91
C PRO A 600 45.69 0.74 -10.37
N ALA A 601 46.95 1.09 -10.15
CA ALA A 601 47.99 0.13 -9.74
C ALA A 601 47.67 -0.58 -8.40
N ASN A 602 46.95 0.08 -7.50
CA ASN A 602 46.47 -0.48 -6.23
C ASN A 602 45.29 -1.45 -6.40
N CYS A 603 44.72 -1.54 -7.61
CA CYS A 603 43.60 -2.41 -7.94
C CYS A 603 44.00 -3.58 -8.85
N GLN A 604 45.29 -3.73 -9.20
CA GLN A 604 45.78 -4.80 -10.08
C GLN A 604 45.78 -6.17 -9.41
#